data_AF-A0A6P0RL84-F1
#
_entry.id   AF-A0A6P0RL84-F1
#
_cell.length_a   1.000
_cell.length_b   1.000
_cell.length_c   1.000
_cell.angle_alpha   90.00
_cell.angle_beta   90.00
_cell.angle_gamma   90.00
#
_symmetry.space_group_name_H-M   'P 1'
#
loop_
_entity.id
_entity.type
_entity.pdbx_description
1 polymer ?
#
loop_
_entity_poly.entity_id
_entity_poly.type
_entity_poly.pdbx_seq_one_letter_code
_entity_poly.pdbx_strand_id
1 'polypeptide(L)'
;MTIRYLMDENVNPTYQTQIQRREPELIIWAVGDEGTPPKGTLDPDILIWCEEHGFVLVTNNRTSMPPHLTAHLSADRHVPGIFILNPKMSVGET
;
A
#
# COMPACT_ATOMS: atom_id res chain seq x y z
N MET A 1 -6.48 -15.53 9.14
CA MET A 1 -6.02 -14.93 7.86
C MET A 1 -4.83 -14.06 8.17
N THR A 2 -3.75 -14.15 7.39
CA THR A 2 -2.60 -13.27 7.54
C THR A 2 -2.84 -12.01 6.72
N ILE A 3 -2.78 -10.84 7.35
CA ILE A 3 -2.89 -9.56 6.65
C ILE A 3 -1.59 -9.32 5.88
N ARG A 4 -1.73 -8.91 4.61
CA ARG A 4 -0.61 -8.63 3.71
C ARG A 4 -0.61 -7.15 3.35
N TYR A 5 0.57 -6.55 3.22
CA TYR A 5 0.71 -5.11 3.01
C TYR A 5 1.51 -4.82 1.75
N LEU A 6 1.00 -3.91 0.92
CA LEU A 6 1.70 -3.39 -0.25
C LEU A 6 2.01 -1.92 0.01
N MET A 7 3.29 -1.55 0.01
CA MET A 7 3.73 -0.17 0.10
C MET A 7 3.75 0.45 -1.30
N ASP A 8 3.09 1.61 -1.42
CA ASP A 8 3.18 2.48 -2.59
C ASP A 8 4.64 2.88 -2.87
N GLU A 9 4.99 3.07 -4.14
CA GLU A 9 6.36 3.38 -4.57
C GLU A 9 6.90 4.69 -3.97
N ASN A 10 6.02 5.59 -3.57
CA ASN A 10 6.37 6.89 -2.98
C ASN A 10 6.56 6.83 -1.46
N VAL A 11 6.31 5.69 -0.82
CA VAL A 11 6.55 5.50 0.60
C VAL A 11 8.02 5.20 0.85
N ASN A 12 8.60 5.81 1.89
CA ASN A 12 10.01 5.64 2.21
C ASN A 12 10.34 4.14 2.45
N PRO A 13 11.27 3.54 1.70
CA PRO A 13 11.64 2.12 1.83
C PRO A 13 12.15 1.72 3.22
N THR A 14 12.58 2.70 4.02
CA THR A 14 12.96 2.49 5.43
C THR A 14 11.83 1.85 6.23
N TYR A 15 10.57 2.18 5.94
CA TYR A 15 9.42 1.57 6.62
C TYR A 15 9.38 0.05 6.38
N GLN A 16 9.46 -0.41 5.13
CA GLN A 16 9.50 -1.83 4.80
C GLN A 16 10.62 -2.54 5.56
N THR A 17 11.84 -1.98 5.49
CA THR A 17 13.02 -2.56 6.12
C THR A 17 12.87 -2.64 7.64
N GLN A 18 12.37 -1.58 8.29
CA GLN A 18 12.22 -1.55 9.75
C GLN A 18 11.07 -2.40 10.25
N ILE A 19 9.96 -2.48 9.50
CA ILE A 19 8.83 -3.36 9.82
C ILE A 19 9.28 -4.81 9.73
N GLN A 20 9.92 -5.22 8.63
CA GLN A 20 10.42 -6.60 8.48
C GLN A 20 11.45 -6.98 9.57
N ARG A 21 12.26 -6.02 10.04
CA ARG A 21 13.19 -6.25 11.15
C ARG A 21 12.49 -6.47 12.49
N ARG A 22 11.39 -5.77 12.74
CA ARG A 22 10.64 -5.84 14.01
C ARG A 22 9.65 -7.02 14.02
N GLU A 23 8.99 -7.25 12.90
CA GLU A 23 7.92 -8.23 12.71
C GLU A 23 8.22 -9.08 11.46
N PRO A 24 9.16 -10.04 11.55
CA PRO A 24 9.62 -10.82 10.39
C PRO A 24 8.55 -11.76 9.80
N GLU A 25 7.51 -12.08 10.55
CA GLU A 25 6.39 -12.91 10.08
C GLU A 25 5.36 -12.10 9.27
N LEU A 26 5.45 -10.77 9.27
CA LEU A 26 4.53 -9.90 8.57
C LEU A 26 4.89 -9.83 7.08
N ILE A 27 3.90 -10.10 6.21
CA ILE A 27 4.07 -10.03 4.77
C ILE A 27 3.91 -8.57 4.32
N ILE A 28 5.04 -7.93 4.01
CA ILE A 28 5.10 -6.57 3.49
C ILE A 28 6.01 -6.47 2.27
N TRP A 29 5.43 -6.02 1.17
CA TRP A 29 6.10 -5.79 -0.11
C TRP A 29 5.96 -4.34 -0.53
N ALA A 30 6.75 -3.89 -1.50
CA ALA A 30 6.63 -2.58 -2.12
C ALA A 30 6.32 -2.69 -3.62
N VAL A 31 5.68 -1.67 -4.18
CA VAL A 31 5.57 -1.51 -5.64
C VAL A 31 6.97 -1.46 -6.24
N GLY A 32 7.22 -2.35 -7.20
CA GLY A 32 8.52 -2.57 -7.84
C GLY A 32 9.36 -3.72 -7.27
N ASP A 33 8.92 -4.38 -6.19
CA ASP A 33 9.47 -5.67 -5.76
C ASP A 33 9.13 -6.78 -6.77
N GLU A 34 9.85 -7.91 -6.70
CA GLU A 34 9.56 -9.06 -7.55
C GLU A 34 8.15 -9.62 -7.23
N GLY A 35 7.33 -9.81 -8.27
CA GLY A 35 5.96 -10.30 -8.13
C GLY A 35 4.93 -9.25 -7.74
N THR A 36 5.31 -7.97 -7.64
CA THR A 36 4.39 -6.84 -7.41
C THR A 36 4.24 -5.98 -8.67
N PRO A 37 3.30 -5.01 -8.69
CA PRO A 37 3.20 -4.08 -9.80
C PRO A 37 4.53 -3.33 -10.02
N PRO A 38 4.93 -3.07 -11.27
CA PRO A 38 6.14 -2.29 -11.55
C PRO A 38 6.01 -0.84 -11.07
N LYS A 39 7.13 -0.17 -10.89
CA LYS A 39 7.16 1.27 -10.60
C LYS A 39 6.47 2.07 -11.72
N GLY A 40 5.77 3.14 -11.35
CA GLY A 40 4.94 3.93 -12.26
C GLY A 40 3.61 3.27 -12.66
N THR A 41 3.21 2.15 -12.04
CA THR A 41 1.86 1.61 -12.18
C THR A 41 0.84 2.66 -11.72
N LEU A 42 -0.27 2.81 -12.44
CA LEU A 42 -1.29 3.79 -12.11
C LEU A 42 -2.01 3.44 -10.80
N ASP A 43 -2.37 4.45 -10.01
CA ASP A 43 -3.10 4.29 -8.74
C ASP A 43 -4.33 3.37 -8.84
N PRO A 44 -5.20 3.45 -9.88
CA PRO A 44 -6.34 2.53 -10.03
C PRO A 44 -5.91 1.07 -10.21
N ASP A 45 -4.84 0.82 -10.97
CA ASP A 45 -4.35 -0.53 -11.24
C ASP A 45 -3.71 -1.15 -9.99
N ILE A 46 -3.11 -0.32 -9.12
CA ILE A 46 -2.63 -0.75 -7.80
C ILE A 46 -3.80 -1.22 -6.91
N LEU A 47 -4.95 -0.51 -6.94
CA LEU A 47 -6.14 -0.92 -6.17
C LEU A 47 -6.71 -2.25 -6.66
N ILE A 48 -6.77 -2.44 -7.99
CA ILE A 48 -7.16 -3.70 -8.62
C ILE A 48 -6.24 -4.84 -8.19
N TRP A 49 -4.93 -4.61 -8.23
CA TRP A 49 -3.96 -5.62 -7.82
C TRP A 49 -4.11 -5.98 -6.34
N CYS A 50 -4.29 -4.99 -5.47
CA CYS A 50 -4.50 -5.19 -4.03
C CYS A 50 -5.76 -6.01 -3.74
N GLU A 51 -6.85 -5.76 -4.48
CA GLU A 51 -8.08 -6.53 -4.39
C GLU A 51 -7.84 -8.01 -4.75
N GLU A 52 -7.28 -8.26 -5.93
CA GLU A 52 -7.08 -9.61 -6.47
C GLU A 52 -6.12 -10.44 -5.62
N HIS A 53 -5.09 -9.80 -5.06
CA HIS A 53 -4.05 -10.47 -4.29
C HIS A 53 -4.31 -10.43 -2.78
N GLY A 54 -5.36 -9.74 -2.33
CA GLY A 54 -5.72 -9.60 -0.93
C GLY A 54 -4.64 -8.89 -0.10
N PHE A 55 -4.17 -7.75 -0.59
CA PHE A 55 -3.22 -6.85 0.08
C PHE A 55 -3.92 -5.57 0.55
N VAL A 56 -3.51 -5.08 1.72
CA VAL A 56 -3.84 -3.76 2.24
C VAL A 56 -2.82 -2.77 1.67
N LEU A 57 -3.30 -1.71 1.03
CA LEU A 57 -2.43 -0.67 0.47
C LEU A 57 -1.92 0.26 1.58
N VAL A 58 -0.63 0.57 1.58
CA VAL A 58 0.00 1.57 2.43
C VAL A 58 0.56 2.67 1.55
N THR A 59 0.02 3.89 1.64
CA THR A 59 0.41 5.02 0.79
C THR A 59 0.55 6.32 1.58
N ASN A 60 1.32 7.29 1.07
CA ASN A 60 1.33 8.67 1.55
C ASN A 60 0.54 9.61 0.63
N ASN A 61 -0.08 9.08 -0.42
CA ASN A 61 -0.85 9.83 -1.40
C ASN A 61 -2.22 10.22 -0.83
N ARG A 62 -2.31 11.43 -0.28
CA ARG A 62 -3.54 11.98 0.30
C ARG A 62 -4.43 12.70 -0.71
N THR A 63 -3.92 12.93 -1.91
CA THR A 63 -4.55 13.83 -2.88
C THR A 63 -5.28 13.06 -3.96
N SER A 64 -4.62 12.14 -4.67
CA SER A 64 -5.27 11.38 -5.75
C SER A 64 -5.80 10.02 -5.30
N MET A 65 -5.27 9.41 -4.23
CA MET A 65 -5.77 8.10 -3.81
C MET A 65 -7.24 8.09 -3.35
N PRO A 66 -7.75 9.08 -2.57
CA PRO A 66 -9.17 9.09 -2.18
C PRO A 66 -10.17 9.09 -3.34
N PRO A 67 -10.02 9.93 -4.41
CA PRO A 67 -10.91 9.83 -5.57
C PRO A 67 -10.73 8.52 -6.35
N HIS A 68 -9.51 7.96 -6.45
CA HIS A 68 -9.32 6.64 -7.06
C HIS A 68 -10.04 5.52 -6.29
N LEU A 69 -9.95 5.52 -4.96
CA LEU A 69 -10.70 4.58 -4.11
C LEU A 69 -12.21 4.74 -4.27
N THR A 70 -12.69 5.99 -4.33
CA THR A 70 -14.13 6.26 -4.54
C THR A 70 -14.61 5.70 -5.88
N ALA A 71 -13.83 5.88 -6.95
CA ALA A 71 -14.15 5.31 -8.26
C ALA A 71 -14.12 3.78 -8.24
N HIS A 72 -13.14 3.18 -7.55
CA HIS A 72 -13.02 1.73 -7.40
C HIS A 72 -14.24 1.13 -6.70
N LEU A 73 -14.65 1.70 -5.57
CA LEU A 73 -15.84 1.28 -4.83
C LEU A 73 -17.15 1.51 -5.63
N SER A 74 -17.22 2.60 -6.41
CA SER A 74 -18.38 2.89 -7.27
C SER A 74 -18.53 1.90 -8.43
N ALA A 75 -17.44 1.20 -8.79
CA ALA A 75 -17.45 0.12 -9.78
C ALA A 75 -17.81 -1.25 -9.18
N ASP A 76 -18.42 -1.27 -7.98
CA ASP A 76 -18.78 -2.49 -7.22
C ASP A 76 -17.56 -3.36 -6.87
N ARG A 77 -16.38 -2.74 -6.82
CA ARG A 77 -15.13 -3.38 -6.41
C ARG A 77 -14.85 -3.11 -4.94
N HIS A 78 -13.86 -3.82 -4.40
CA HIS A 78 -13.47 -3.65 -3.01
C HIS A 78 -11.95 -3.65 -2.85
N VAL A 79 -11.48 -3.27 -1.67
CA VAL A 79 -10.09 -3.46 -1.25
C VAL A 79 -10.06 -3.99 0.18
N PRO A 80 -9.10 -4.85 0.56
CA PRO A 80 -8.97 -5.34 1.93
C PRO A 80 -8.79 -4.21 2.96
N GLY A 81 -8.17 -3.11 2.55
CA GLY A 81 -8.00 -1.91 3.36
C GLY A 81 -7.00 -0.94 2.76
N ILE A 82 -6.94 0.26 3.32
CA ILE A 82 -5.94 1.26 2.98
C ILE A 82 -5.44 1.99 4.23
N PHE A 83 -4.12 2.10 4.38
CA PHE A 83 -3.45 2.93 5.36
C PHE A 83 -2.82 4.13 4.68
N ILE A 84 -3.22 5.33 5.11
CA ILE A 84 -2.66 6.58 4.63
C ILE A 84 -1.68 7.11 5.68
N LEU A 85 -0.39 7.10 5.35
CA LEU A 85 0.67 7.64 6.18
C LEU A 85 0.68 9.16 6.09
N ASN A 86 0.90 9.82 7.23
CA ASN A 86 1.16 11.25 7.24
C ASN A 86 2.63 11.47 6.84
N PRO A 87 2.93 12.11 5.69
CA PRO A 87 4.31 12.33 5.25
C PRO A 87 5.11 13.24 6.20
N LYS A 88 4.44 13.95 7.12
CA LYS A 88 5.09 14.79 8.14
C LYS A 88 5.50 14.02 9.41
N MET A 89 5.09 12.77 9.57
CA MET A 89 5.51 11.95 10.71
C MET A 89 6.87 11.34 10.40
N SER A 90 7.82 11.51 11.33
CA SER A 90 9.08 10.78 11.25
C SER A 90 8.93 9.34 11.73
N VAL A 91 9.84 8.47 11.30
CA VAL A 91 9.83 7.06 11.69
C VAL A 91 10.09 6.97 13.20
N GLY A 92 9.09 6.55 13.96
CA GLY A 92 9.19 6.38 15.42
C GLY A 92 8.61 7.51 16.27
N GLU A 93 7.99 8.52 15.66
CA GLU A 93 7.19 9.51 16.39
C GLU A 93 5.81 8.92 16.75
N THR A 94 5.48 8.95 18.05
CA THR A 94 4.17 8.56 18.62
C THR A 94 3.33 9.76 18.96
#